data_AF-A0A7W3NGH5-F1
#
_entry.id   AF-A0A7W3NGH5-F1
#
_cell.length_a   1.000
_cell.length_b   1.000
_cell.length_c   1.000
_cell.angle_alpha   90.00
_cell.angle_beta   90.00
_cell.angle_gamma   90.00
#
_symmetry.space_group_name_H-M   'P 1'
#
loop_
_entity.id
_entity.type
_entity.pdbx_description
1 polymer ?
#
loop_
_entity_poly.entity_id
_entity_poly.type
_entity_poly.pdbx_seq_one_letter_code
_entity_poly.pdbx_strand_id
1 'polypeptide(L)'
;MGTERFADLTSCYYTEAQTIQELWKVVKQCNQVVNYATSERAFTPQQELNIGIRAFKELVIKVKDNTKMQNKFGYFNGIVNNLMDEPYFDYELLDTF
;
A
#
# COMPACT_ATOMS: atom_id res chain seq x y z
N MET A 1 -14.17 3.41 5.58
CA MET A 1 -13.71 2.11 6.12
C MET A 1 -12.30 1.73 5.69
N GLY A 2 -11.99 1.53 4.40
CA GLY A 2 -10.65 1.13 3.96
C GLY A 2 -9.53 2.11 4.34
N THR A 3 -9.71 3.39 3.97
CA THR A 3 -8.76 4.47 4.27
C THR A 3 -8.55 4.70 5.77
N GLU A 4 -9.59 4.49 6.60
CA GLU A 4 -9.51 4.68 8.06
C GLU A 4 -8.59 3.64 8.69
N ARG A 5 -8.72 2.35 8.35
CA ARG A 5 -7.84 1.30 8.86
C ARG A 5 -6.37 1.52 8.50
N PHE A 6 -6.10 1.99 7.28
CA PHE A 6 -4.75 2.33 6.85
C PHE A 6 -4.23 3.57 7.60
N ALA A 7 -5.05 4.61 7.75
CA ALA A 7 -4.71 5.81 8.49
C ALA A 7 -4.41 5.51 9.97
N ASP A 8 -5.23 4.68 10.62
CA ASP A 8 -5.05 4.27 12.01
C ASP A 8 -3.67 3.62 12.22
N LEU A 9 -3.31 2.65 11.38
CA LEU A 9 -2.01 1.98 11.44
C LEU A 9 -0.84 2.95 11.19
N THR A 10 -0.95 3.76 10.13
CA THR A 10 0.14 4.66 9.74
C THR A 10 0.31 5.81 10.72
N SER A 11 -0.75 6.23 11.40
CA SER A 11 -0.72 7.26 12.45
C SER A 11 0.15 6.87 13.65
N CYS A 12 0.35 5.57 13.89
CA CYS A 12 1.27 5.09 14.92
C CYS A 12 2.75 5.42 14.63
N TYR A 13 3.09 5.80 13.40
CA TYR A 13 4.46 6.07 12.95
C TYR A 13 4.65 7.48 12.38
N TYR A 14 3.59 8.09 11.87
CA TYR A 14 3.61 9.43 11.28
C TYR A 14 2.49 10.28 11.85
N THR A 15 2.82 11.45 12.38
CA THR A 15 1.82 12.39 12.93
C THR A 15 1.29 13.36 11.88
N GLU A 16 2.02 13.59 10.77
CA GLU A 16 1.54 14.48 9.72
C GLU A 16 0.49 13.79 8.84
N ALA A 17 -0.74 14.32 8.86
CA ALA A 17 -1.84 13.82 8.03
C ALA A 17 -1.48 13.80 6.54
N GLN A 18 -0.68 14.78 6.08
CA GLN A 18 -0.20 14.82 4.70
C GLN A 18 0.64 13.59 4.35
N THR A 19 1.54 13.14 5.24
CA THR A 19 2.36 11.95 5.02
C THR A 19 1.48 10.70 4.86
N ILE A 20 0.48 10.55 5.73
CA ILE A 20 -0.48 9.42 5.68
C ILE A 20 -1.27 9.43 4.37
N GLN A 21 -1.77 10.60 3.97
CA GLN A 21 -2.51 10.76 2.72
C GLN A 21 -1.67 10.44 1.49
N GLU A 22 -0.42 10.91 1.45
CA GLU A 22 0.49 10.61 0.33
C GLU A 22 0.84 9.13 0.26
N LEU A 23 1.07 8.46 1.39
CA LEU A 23 1.24 6.99 1.42
C LEU A 23 0.00 6.28 0.86
N TRP A 24 -1.21 6.69 1.26
CA TRP A 24 -2.43 6.06 0.74
C TRP A 24 -2.61 6.30 -0.76
N LYS A 25 -2.30 7.50 -1.26
CA LYS A 25 -2.33 7.82 -2.69
C LYS A 25 -1.43 6.90 -3.51
N VAL A 26 -0.24 6.55 -3.01
CA VAL A 26 0.65 5.59 -3.69
C VAL A 26 -0.05 4.24 -3.85
N VAL A 27 -0.70 3.71 -2.81
CA VAL A 27 -1.45 2.45 -2.88
C VAL A 27 -2.55 2.52 -3.94
N LYS A 28 -3.34 3.61 -3.93
CA LYS A 28 -4.42 3.83 -4.91
C LYS A 28 -3.89 3.90 -6.34
N GLN A 29 -2.76 4.56 -6.57
CA GLN A 29 -2.18 4.76 -7.89
C GLN A 29 -1.62 3.47 -8.48
N CYS A 30 -1.03 2.61 -7.64
CA CYS A 30 -0.47 1.33 -8.08
C CYS A 30 -1.57 0.33 -8.50
N ASN A 31 -2.76 0.39 -7.92
CA ASN A 31 -3.87 -0.48 -8.31
C ASN A 31 -4.38 -0.07 -9.70
N GLN A 32 -3.93 -0.68 -10.80
CA GLN A 32 -4.17 -0.18 -12.16
C GLN A 32 -5.64 -0.34 -12.62
N VAL A 33 -6.05 0.50 -13.59
CA VAL A 33 -7.31 0.27 -14.34
C VAL A 33 -7.09 -0.84 -15.34
N VAL A 34 -7.90 -1.90 -15.26
CA VAL A 34 -7.87 -3.03 -16.20
C VAL A 34 -8.94 -2.90 -17.28
N ASN A 35 -10.01 -2.13 -17.01
CA ASN A 35 -11.03 -1.80 -17.99
C ASN A 35 -11.45 -0.33 -17.88
N TYR A 36 -11.11 0.47 -18.89
CA TYR A 36 -11.40 1.90 -18.92
C TYR A 36 -12.88 2.23 -19.17
N ALA A 37 -13.64 1.33 -19.80
CA ALA A 37 -15.07 1.57 -20.04
C ALA A 37 -15.90 1.43 -18.76
N THR A 38 -15.50 0.53 -17.86
CA THR A 38 -16.20 0.26 -16.59
C THR A 38 -15.49 0.86 -15.38
N SER A 39 -14.30 1.45 -15.56
CA SER A 39 -13.39 1.87 -14.48
C SER A 39 -13.00 0.74 -13.53
N GLU A 40 -13.01 -0.51 -14.00
CA GLU A 40 -12.58 -1.66 -13.24
C GLU A 40 -11.09 -1.60 -12.92
N ARG A 41 -10.74 -1.97 -11.70
CA ARG A 41 -9.36 -1.95 -11.18
C ARG A 41 -8.88 -3.39 -10.98
N ALA A 42 -7.57 -3.59 -11.04
CA ALA A 42 -6.95 -4.90 -10.88
C ALA A 42 -7.25 -5.55 -9.51
N PHE A 43 -7.37 -4.73 -8.47
CA PHE A 43 -7.63 -5.17 -7.10
C PHE A 43 -8.89 -4.53 -6.53
N THR A 44 -9.63 -5.32 -5.74
CA THR A 44 -10.79 -4.83 -4.98
C THR A 44 -10.35 -3.87 -3.87
N PRO A 45 -11.24 -3.02 -3.33
CA PRO A 45 -10.89 -2.12 -2.22
C PRO A 45 -10.32 -2.83 -0.98
N GLN A 46 -10.76 -4.06 -0.71
CA GLN A 46 -10.26 -4.84 0.43
C GLN A 46 -8.85 -5.38 0.17
N GLN A 47 -8.60 -5.89 -1.03
CA GLN A 47 -7.26 -6.34 -1.44
C GLN A 47 -6.27 -5.17 -1.46
N GLU A 48 -6.70 -4.01 -1.98
CA GLU A 48 -5.93 -2.77 -1.97
C GLU A 48 -5.55 -2.32 -0.54
N LEU A 49 -6.50 -2.37 0.39
CA LEU A 49 -6.21 -2.10 1.81
C LEU A 49 -5.16 -3.07 2.36
N ASN A 50 -5.32 -4.36 2.09
CA ASN A 50 -4.44 -5.40 2.63
C ASN A 50 -3.02 -5.30 2.06
N ILE A 51 -2.89 -4.99 0.76
CA ILE A 51 -1.62 -4.67 0.11
C ILE A 51 -1.00 -3.42 0.74
N GLY A 52 -1.78 -2.36 0.97
CA GLY A 52 -1.31 -1.15 1.63
C GLY A 52 -0.76 -1.43 3.03
N ILE A 53 -1.50 -2.16 3.86
CA ILE A 53 -1.07 -2.56 5.21
C ILE A 53 0.21 -3.38 5.15
N ARG A 54 0.31 -4.35 4.23
CA ARG A 54 1.50 -5.18 4.06
C ARG A 54 2.71 -4.35 3.65
N ALA A 55 2.57 -3.54 2.61
CA ALA A 55 3.62 -2.66 2.12
C ALA A 55 4.12 -1.72 3.21
N PHE A 56 3.22 -1.21 4.04
CA PHE A 56 3.58 -0.29 5.12
C PHE A 56 4.38 -0.98 6.22
N LYS A 57 4.00 -2.20 6.60
CA LYS A 57 4.78 -3.03 7.54
C LYS A 57 6.20 -3.28 7.01
N GLU A 58 6.34 -3.56 5.73
CA GLU A 58 7.65 -3.73 5.10
C GLU A 58 8.48 -2.44 5.10
N LEU A 59 7.87 -1.30 4.80
CA LEU A 59 8.52 0.02 4.91
C LEU A 59 9.04 0.25 6.34
N VAL A 60 8.21 -0.01 7.36
CA VAL A 60 8.59 0.13 8.77
C VAL A 60 9.79 -0.75 9.12
N ILE A 61 9.84 -1.99 8.65
CA ILE A 61 10.99 -2.88 8.86
C ILE A 61 12.26 -2.25 8.26
N LYS A 62 12.20 -1.74 7.02
CA LYS A 62 13.35 -1.09 6.37
C LYS A 62 13.82 0.17 7.10
N VAL A 63 12.89 0.97 7.62
CA VAL A 63 13.20 2.14 8.47
C VAL A 63 13.94 1.69 9.73
N LYS A 64 13.45 0.66 10.41
CA LYS A 64 14.07 0.10 11.63
C LYS A 64 15.45 -0.49 11.37
N ASP A 65 15.68 -1.06 10.19
CA ASP A 65 16.98 -1.59 9.76
C ASP A 65 17.96 -0.47 9.32
N ASN A 66 17.64 0.80 9.54
CA ASN A 66 18.44 1.96 9.12
C ASN A 66 18.76 1.98 7.62
N THR A 67 17.85 1.44 6.78
CA THR A 67 18.03 1.46 5.32
C THR A 67 18.07 2.91 4.83
N LYS A 68 19.13 3.29 4.10
CA LYS A 68 19.26 4.63 3.54
C LYS A 68 18.24 4.86 2.41
N MET A 69 17.16 5.56 2.72
CA MET A 69 16.08 5.90 1.79
C MET A 69 16.17 7.37 1.39
N GLN A 70 16.42 7.65 0.11
CA GLN A 70 16.47 9.03 -0.40
C GLN A 70 15.07 9.63 -0.64
N ASN A 71 14.12 8.81 -1.07
CA ASN A 71 12.72 9.21 -1.26
C ASN A 71 11.80 8.13 -0.67
N LYS A 72 11.15 8.42 0.47
CA LYS A 72 10.28 7.46 1.17
C LYS A 72 9.09 7.01 0.31
N PHE A 73 8.49 7.92 -0.46
CA PHE A 73 7.32 7.62 -1.28
C PHE A 73 7.73 6.81 -2.50
N GLY A 74 8.89 7.11 -3.10
CA GLY A 74 9.45 6.29 -4.17
C GLY A 74 9.80 4.87 -3.70
N TYR A 75 10.36 4.74 -2.50
CA TYR A 75 10.64 3.43 -1.91
C TYR A 75 9.36 2.64 -1.61
N PHE A 76 8.38 3.30 -0.99
CA PHE A 76 7.07 2.73 -0.72
C PHE A 76 6.34 2.31 -2.00
N ASN A 77 6.40 3.13 -3.04
CA ASN A 77 5.88 2.81 -4.37
C ASN A 77 6.53 1.55 -4.95
N GLY A 78 7.84 1.37 -4.78
CA GLY A 78 8.52 0.13 -5.19
C GLY A 78 7.99 -1.10 -4.47
N ILE A 79 7.76 -1.02 -3.16
CA ILE A 79 7.17 -2.12 -2.38
C ILE A 79 5.75 -2.43 -2.88
N VAL A 80 4.90 -1.41 -3.01
CA VAL A 80 3.51 -1.60 -3.44
C VAL A 80 3.43 -2.18 -4.85
N ASN A 81 4.21 -1.67 -5.80
CA ASN A 81 4.23 -2.21 -7.17
C ASN A 81 4.74 -3.65 -7.19
N ASN A 82 5.80 -3.97 -6.45
CA ASN A 82 6.30 -5.36 -6.39
C ASN A 82 5.24 -6.31 -5.86
N LEU A 83 4.50 -5.90 -4.82
CA LEU A 83 3.37 -6.68 -4.36
C LEU A 83 2.36 -6.81 -5.49
N MET A 84 1.86 -5.70 -6.06
CA MET A 84 0.84 -5.64 -7.13
C MET A 84 1.21 -6.38 -8.43
N ASP A 85 2.49 -6.52 -8.75
CA ASP A 85 3.01 -7.17 -9.96
C ASP A 85 3.31 -8.67 -9.77
N GLU A 86 3.26 -9.21 -8.54
CA GLU A 86 3.49 -10.64 -8.32
C GLU A 86 2.37 -11.46 -8.98
N PRO A 87 2.69 -12.37 -9.94
CA PRO A 87 1.70 -13.15 -10.70
C PRO A 87 0.92 -14.17 -9.83
N TYR A 88 1.31 -14.29 -8.56
CA TYR A 88 0.67 -15.11 -7.54
C TYR A 88 0.33 -14.23 -6.34
N PHE A 89 -0.58 -13.27 -6.51
CA PHE A 89 -1.37 -12.90 -5.34
C PHE A 89 -2.16 -14.12 -4.92
N ASP A 90 -1.64 -14.79 -3.90
CA ASP A 90 -2.40 -15.77 -3.16
C ASP A 90 -3.54 -15.01 -2.47
N TYR A 91 -4.68 -14.96 -3.15
CA TYR A 91 -5.88 -14.27 -2.66
C TYR A 91 -6.34 -14.85 -1.31
N GLU A 92 -6.00 -16.10 -1.00
CA GLU A 92 -6.29 -16.70 0.31
C GLU A 92 -5.53 -16.01 1.45
N LEU A 93 -4.31 -15.53 1.18
CA LEU A 93 -3.46 -14.79 2.12
C LEU A 93 -3.95 -13.35 2.35
N LEU A 94 -4.71 -12.79 1.40
CA LEU A 94 -5.33 -11.46 1.55
C LEU A 94 -6.60 -11.52 2.40
N ASP A 95 -7.33 -12.64 2.46
CA ASP A 95 -8.57 -12.75 3.24
C ASP A 95 -8.34 -13.07 4.73
N THR A 96 -7.08 -13.26 5.16
CA THR A 96 -6.76 -13.70 6.52
C THR A 96 -6.40 -12.59 7.54
N PHE A 97 -6.62 -11.29 7.24
CA PHE A 97 -6.18 -10.16 8.11
C PHE A 97 -7.25 -9.12 8.48
#